data_AF-A0A8T2SCC6-F1
#
_entry.id   AF-A0A8T2SCC6-F1
#
_cell.length_a   1.000
_cell.length_b   1.000
_cell.length_c   1.000
_cell.angle_alpha   90.00
_cell.angle_beta   90.00
_cell.angle_gamma   90.00
#
_symmetry.space_group_name_H-M   'P 1'
#
loop_
_entity.id
_entity.type
_entity.pdbx_description
1 polymer ?
#
loop_
_entity_poly.entity_id
_entity_poly.type
_entity_poly.pdbx_seq_one_letter_code
_entity_poly.pdbx_strand_id
1 'polypeptide(L)'
;MACVYIPVQNSSEEVRVDLDELPRDAADILDILKAEQAPLNLWLVFAREYFKQGKIKEFLQILEEGSSPEIDEYYSDVKYDRIAILNALGAYYSNLGKVETKQRERDEYFIRATHYYNKASRIDQDEPTTFVGKGQLLLAKGELDQSSEVFKIVIDGRPDNVPALLGQGMC
;
A
#
# COMPACT_ATOMS: atom_id res chain seq x y z
N MET A 1 -14.30 4.67 19.61
CA MET A 1 -14.39 5.62 18.50
C MET A 1 -13.04 6.23 18.23
N ALA A 2 -12.43 5.75 17.16
CA ALA A 2 -11.27 6.39 16.56
C ALA A 2 -11.78 7.40 15.52
N CYS A 3 -11.22 8.61 15.49
CA CYS A 3 -11.58 9.61 14.50
C CYS A 3 -10.32 10.09 13.77
N VAL A 4 -10.51 10.54 12.55
CA VAL A 4 -9.47 11.17 11.73
C VAL A 4 -9.93 12.58 11.37
N TYR A 5 -9.00 13.51 11.33
CA TYR A 5 -9.23 14.90 11.00
C TYR A 5 -8.58 15.18 9.65
N ILE A 6 -9.38 15.63 8.68
CA ILE A 6 -8.92 16.04 7.36
C ILE A 6 -8.78 17.57 7.39
N PRO A 7 -7.59 18.13 7.18
CA PRO A 7 -7.42 19.58 7.14
C PRO A 7 -8.16 20.18 5.95
N VAL A 8 -8.90 21.26 6.18
CA VAL A 8 -9.60 21.99 5.12
C VAL A 8 -8.60 22.88 4.38
N GLN A 9 -8.65 22.87 3.05
CA GLN A 9 -7.70 23.60 2.25
C GLN A 9 -7.79 25.11 2.50
N ASN A 10 -6.64 25.76 2.73
CA ASN A 10 -6.54 27.21 2.99
C ASN A 10 -7.34 27.69 4.23
N SER A 11 -7.62 26.78 5.17
CA SER A 11 -8.32 27.07 6.42
C SER A 11 -7.58 26.46 7.62
N SER A 12 -7.90 26.94 8.83
CA SER A 12 -7.52 26.28 10.09
C SER A 12 -8.55 25.24 10.54
N GLU A 13 -9.61 25.03 9.75
CA GLU A 13 -10.68 24.09 10.05
C GLU A 13 -10.31 22.66 9.65
N GLU A 14 -10.97 21.69 10.27
CA GLU A 14 -10.76 20.27 10.00
C GLU A 14 -12.11 19.55 9.90
N VAL A 15 -12.23 18.66 8.92
CA VAL A 15 -13.37 17.74 8.81
C VAL A 15 -13.08 16.52 9.67
N ARG A 16 -13.87 16.34 10.72
CA ARG A 16 -13.81 15.15 11.58
C ARG A 16 -14.59 14.01 10.94
N VAL A 17 -13.93 12.89 10.69
CA VAL A 17 -14.54 11.64 10.20
C VAL A 17 -14.46 10.58 11.29
N ASP A 18 -15.59 9.95 11.59
CA ASP A 18 -15.63 8.79 12.47
C ASP A 18 -15.24 7.53 11.67
N LEU A 19 -14.21 6.82 12.14
CA LEU A 19 -13.72 5.62 11.48
C LEU A 19 -14.65 4.42 11.67
N ASP A 20 -15.48 4.43 12.71
CA ASP A 20 -16.45 3.36 12.95
C ASP A 20 -17.68 3.50 12.01
N GLU A 21 -17.89 4.67 11.42
CA GLU A 21 -19.06 5.01 10.58
C GLU A 21 -18.68 5.48 9.17
N LEU A 22 -17.68 4.85 8.55
CA LEU A 22 -17.25 5.20 7.20
C LEU A 22 -18.38 5.03 6.15
N PRO A 23 -18.48 5.95 5.17
CA PRO A 23 -19.42 5.84 4.06
C PRO A 23 -19.37 4.49 3.36
N ARG A 24 -20.50 4.06 2.80
CA ARG A 24 -20.57 2.78 2.08
C ARG A 24 -19.81 2.81 0.76
N ASP A 25 -19.83 3.95 0.07
CA ASP A 25 -19.06 4.20 -1.14
C ASP A 25 -17.79 4.97 -0.79
N ALA A 26 -16.64 4.50 -1.23
CA ALA A 26 -15.38 5.21 -1.03
C ALA A 26 -15.32 6.51 -1.84
N ALA A 27 -16.16 6.69 -2.87
CA ALA A 27 -16.25 7.93 -3.64
C ALA A 27 -16.53 9.14 -2.73
N ASP A 28 -17.39 9.00 -1.73
CA ASP A 28 -17.73 10.08 -0.80
C ASP A 28 -16.49 10.58 -0.02
N ILE A 29 -15.63 9.66 0.42
CA ILE A 29 -14.38 10.01 1.11
C ILE A 29 -13.34 10.55 0.12
N LEU A 30 -13.24 9.95 -1.07
CA LEU A 30 -12.32 10.40 -2.10
C LEU A 30 -12.61 11.83 -2.57
N ASP A 31 -13.88 12.18 -2.71
CA ASP A 31 -14.30 13.54 -3.08
C ASP A 31 -13.85 14.56 -2.03
N ILE A 32 -13.98 14.24 -0.73
CA ILE A 32 -13.48 15.09 0.36
C ILE A 32 -11.94 15.18 0.31
N LEU A 33 -11.25 14.05 0.20
CA LEU A 33 -9.78 14.01 0.19
C LEU A 33 -9.21 14.81 -0.99
N LYS A 34 -9.85 14.76 -2.16
CA LYS A 34 -9.46 15.54 -3.33
C LYS A 34 -9.79 17.02 -3.18
N ALA A 35 -11.02 17.34 -2.76
CA ALA A 35 -11.46 18.71 -2.60
C ALA A 35 -10.57 19.48 -1.60
N GLU A 36 -10.20 18.82 -0.51
CA GLU A 36 -9.37 19.42 0.55
C GLU A 36 -7.87 19.27 0.33
N GLN A 37 -7.44 18.68 -0.81
CA GLN A 37 -6.03 18.41 -1.12
C GLN A 37 -5.32 17.69 0.04
N ALA A 38 -6.03 16.70 0.60
CA ALA A 38 -5.65 16.02 1.82
C ALA A 38 -4.35 15.22 1.62
N PRO A 39 -3.40 15.29 2.57
CA PRO A 39 -2.16 14.52 2.51
C PRO A 39 -2.36 13.02 2.25
N LEU A 40 -1.52 12.41 1.39
CA LEU A 40 -1.67 11.02 0.96
C LEU A 40 -1.63 9.99 2.10
N ASN A 41 -0.96 10.29 3.22
CA ASN A 41 -1.02 9.42 4.40
C ASN A 41 -2.45 9.26 4.95
N LEU A 42 -3.33 10.26 4.79
CA LEU A 42 -4.74 10.13 5.18
C LEU A 42 -5.51 9.17 4.27
N TRP A 43 -5.20 9.14 2.98
CA TRP A 43 -5.78 8.19 2.03
C TRP A 43 -5.47 6.76 2.45
N LEU A 44 -4.21 6.50 2.86
CA LEU A 44 -3.79 5.21 3.42
C LEU A 44 -4.53 4.85 4.72
N VAL A 45 -4.78 5.83 5.59
CA VAL A 45 -5.52 5.59 6.85
C VAL A 45 -6.95 5.15 6.55
N PHE A 46 -7.65 5.83 5.63
CA PHE A 46 -9.01 5.45 5.24
C PHE A 46 -9.03 4.09 4.53
N ALA A 47 -8.13 3.86 3.58
CA ALA A 47 -8.02 2.56 2.92
C ALA A 47 -7.83 1.43 3.93
N ARG A 48 -6.89 1.57 4.88
CA ARG A 48 -6.66 0.59 5.93
C ARG A 48 -7.90 0.34 6.79
N GLU A 49 -8.68 1.38 7.07
CA GLU A 49 -9.90 1.23 7.86
C GLU A 49 -11.01 0.50 7.08
N TYR A 50 -11.22 0.81 5.80
CA TYR A 50 -12.09 0.01 4.93
C TYR A 50 -11.65 -1.46 4.89
N PHE A 51 -10.34 -1.72 4.79
CA PHE A 51 -9.79 -3.08 4.82
C PHE A 51 -10.11 -3.80 6.14
N LYS A 52 -9.93 -3.14 7.28
CA LYS A 52 -10.25 -3.71 8.61
C LYS A 52 -11.73 -4.07 8.77
N GLN A 53 -12.62 -3.34 8.11
CA GLN A 53 -14.06 -3.61 8.09
C GLN A 53 -14.48 -4.66 7.06
N GLY A 54 -13.53 -5.27 6.34
CA GLY A 54 -13.80 -6.24 5.26
C GLY A 54 -14.35 -5.61 3.98
N LYS A 55 -14.33 -4.28 3.87
CA LYS A 55 -14.79 -3.50 2.70
C LYS A 55 -13.66 -3.40 1.68
N ILE A 56 -13.35 -4.53 1.05
CA ILE A 56 -12.16 -4.71 0.19
C ILE A 56 -12.26 -3.89 -1.10
N LYS A 57 -13.45 -3.73 -1.66
CA LYS A 57 -13.67 -2.95 -2.88
C LYS A 57 -13.30 -1.48 -2.63
N GLU A 58 -13.75 -0.93 -1.52
CA GLU A 58 -13.52 0.45 -1.10
C GLU A 58 -12.04 0.68 -0.75
N PHE A 59 -11.40 -0.28 -0.08
CA PHE A 59 -9.95 -0.30 0.14
C PHE A 59 -9.18 -0.18 -1.20
N LEU A 60 -9.52 -1.01 -2.18
CA LEU A 60 -8.85 -0.98 -3.49
C LEU A 60 -9.13 0.33 -4.24
N GLN A 61 -10.37 0.79 -4.24
CA GLN A 61 -10.75 2.04 -4.89
C GLN A 61 -9.92 3.22 -4.40
N ILE A 62 -9.69 3.34 -3.08
CA ILE A 62 -8.87 4.42 -2.53
C ILE A 62 -7.41 4.30 -2.93
N LEU A 63 -6.82 3.09 -2.89
CA LEU A 63 -5.41 2.92 -3.25
C LEU A 63 -5.16 3.07 -4.76
N GLU A 64 -6.07 2.59 -5.59
CA GLU A 64 -6.00 2.73 -7.06
C GLU A 64 -6.16 4.21 -7.45
N GLU A 65 -7.09 4.93 -6.84
CA GLU A 65 -7.23 6.37 -7.03
C GLU A 65 -5.99 7.13 -6.52
N GLY A 66 -5.52 6.80 -5.32
CA GLY A 66 -4.33 7.38 -4.70
C GLY A 66 -3.01 7.10 -5.44
N SER A 67 -3.03 6.22 -6.43
CA SER A 67 -1.90 5.91 -7.31
C SER A 67 -2.20 6.16 -8.79
N SER A 68 -3.30 6.88 -9.11
CA SER A 68 -3.65 7.30 -10.46
C SER A 68 -2.62 8.30 -11.00
N PRO A 69 -2.44 8.43 -12.34
CA PRO A 69 -1.48 9.37 -12.91
C PRO A 69 -1.66 10.83 -12.44
N GLU A 70 -2.91 11.27 -12.28
CA GLU A 70 -3.25 12.62 -11.83
C GLU A 70 -2.76 12.87 -10.39
N ILE A 71 -3.06 11.95 -9.48
CA ILE A 71 -2.61 12.02 -8.09
C ILE A 71 -1.09 11.88 -7.99
N ASP A 72 -0.50 11.01 -8.81
CA ASP A 72 0.94 10.76 -8.86
C ASP A 72 1.73 12.01 -9.30
N GLU A 73 1.20 12.77 -10.26
CA GLU A 73 1.75 14.04 -10.72
C GLU A 73 1.60 15.14 -9.67
N TYR A 74 0.39 15.29 -9.10
CA TYR A 74 0.10 16.31 -8.10
C TYR A 74 0.95 16.14 -6.83
N TYR A 75 1.10 14.91 -6.33
CA TYR A 75 1.92 14.60 -5.15
C TYR A 75 3.34 14.16 -5.52
N SER A 76 3.89 14.62 -6.64
CA SER A 76 5.21 14.18 -7.13
C SER A 76 6.34 14.37 -6.11
N ASP A 77 6.26 15.41 -5.27
CA ASP A 77 7.21 15.69 -4.19
C ASP A 77 7.03 14.79 -2.94
N VAL A 78 5.89 14.10 -2.81
CA VAL A 78 5.56 13.23 -1.66
C VAL A 78 5.98 11.79 -1.95
N LYS A 79 7.26 11.53 -1.77
CA LYS A 79 7.88 10.23 -2.09
C LYS A 79 7.33 9.05 -1.28
N TYR A 80 7.36 9.14 0.05
CA TYR A 80 7.14 7.97 0.92
C TYR A 80 5.69 7.51 0.96
N ASP A 81 4.71 8.42 0.98
CA ASP A 81 3.30 8.05 1.00
C ASP A 81 2.87 7.41 -0.33
N ARG A 82 3.38 7.90 -1.46
CA ARG A 82 3.18 7.27 -2.78
C ARG A 82 3.72 5.85 -2.82
N ILE A 83 4.93 5.64 -2.29
CA ILE A 83 5.52 4.30 -2.17
C ILE A 83 4.67 3.41 -1.25
N ALA A 84 4.17 3.94 -0.12
CA ALA A 84 3.34 3.17 0.80
C ALA A 84 2.01 2.71 0.18
N ILE A 85 1.35 3.55 -0.63
CA ILE A 85 0.15 3.16 -1.40
C ILE A 85 0.46 2.02 -2.37
N LEU A 86 1.54 2.15 -3.15
CA LEU A 86 1.95 1.14 -4.11
C LEU A 86 2.36 -0.18 -3.42
N ASN A 87 3.08 -0.10 -2.30
CA ASN A 87 3.46 -1.27 -1.53
C ASN A 87 2.25 -1.95 -0.89
N ALA A 88 1.22 -1.21 -0.47
CA ALA A 88 -0.04 -1.77 0.03
C ALA A 88 -0.81 -2.54 -1.07
N LEU A 89 -0.88 -2.00 -2.29
CA LEU A 89 -1.44 -2.71 -3.45
C LEU A 89 -0.62 -3.96 -3.78
N GLY A 90 0.71 -3.83 -3.80
CA GLY A 90 1.64 -4.94 -4.01
C GLY A 90 1.41 -6.07 -3.00
N ALA A 91 1.37 -5.74 -1.71
CA ALA A 91 1.17 -6.71 -0.63
C ALA A 91 -0.22 -7.38 -0.70
N TYR A 92 -1.27 -6.63 -1.03
CA TYR A 92 -2.61 -7.17 -1.20
C TYR A 92 -2.63 -8.25 -2.32
N TYR A 93 -2.11 -7.92 -3.50
CA TYR A 93 -2.07 -8.86 -4.61
C TYR A 93 -1.10 -10.03 -4.38
N SER A 94 0.02 -9.83 -3.67
CA SER A 94 0.89 -10.93 -3.22
C SER A 94 0.13 -11.93 -2.34
N ASN A 95 -0.67 -11.44 -1.40
CA ASN A 95 -1.46 -12.27 -0.51
C ASN A 95 -2.58 -13.02 -1.25
N LEU A 96 -3.26 -12.39 -2.20
CA LEU A 96 -4.23 -13.07 -3.06
C LEU A 96 -3.58 -14.21 -3.84
N GLY A 97 -2.43 -13.95 -4.48
CA GLY A 97 -1.70 -14.99 -5.21
C GLY A 97 -1.26 -16.14 -4.29
N LYS A 98 -0.85 -15.87 -3.05
CA LYS A 98 -0.44 -16.89 -2.09
C LYS A 98 -1.57 -17.88 -1.74
N VAL A 99 -2.80 -17.41 -1.61
CA VAL A 99 -3.95 -18.23 -1.20
C VAL A 99 -4.76 -18.78 -2.38
N GLU A 100 -4.51 -18.29 -3.60
CA GLU A 100 -5.21 -18.74 -4.80
C GLU A 100 -4.73 -20.13 -5.26
N THR A 101 -5.71 -20.98 -5.57
CA THR A 101 -5.50 -22.38 -5.98
C THR A 101 -5.43 -22.55 -7.49
N LYS A 102 -6.14 -21.69 -8.24
CA LYS A 102 -6.14 -21.73 -9.70
C LYS A 102 -4.91 -21.01 -10.24
N GLN A 103 -4.08 -21.76 -10.94
CA GLN A 103 -2.83 -21.28 -11.55
C GLN A 103 -3.02 -19.94 -12.29
N ARG A 104 -4.03 -19.83 -13.16
CA ARG A 104 -4.25 -18.64 -14.00
C ARG A 104 -4.50 -17.38 -13.18
N GLU A 105 -5.39 -17.46 -12.19
CA GLU A 105 -5.77 -16.33 -11.33
C GLU A 105 -4.60 -15.96 -10.40
N ARG A 106 -3.88 -16.97 -9.88
CA ARG A 106 -2.67 -16.76 -9.09
C ARG A 106 -1.60 -15.99 -9.87
N ASP A 107 -1.33 -16.38 -11.09
CA ASP A 107 -0.32 -15.73 -11.93
C ASP A 107 -0.72 -14.29 -12.25
N GLU A 108 -2.01 -14.03 -12.49
CA GLU A 108 -2.53 -12.66 -12.65
C GLU A 108 -2.29 -11.80 -11.40
N TYR A 109 -2.51 -12.34 -10.19
CA TYR A 109 -2.23 -11.62 -8.95
C TYR A 109 -0.74 -11.34 -8.77
N PHE A 110 0.15 -12.29 -9.06
CA PHE A 110 1.59 -12.05 -8.98
C PHE A 110 2.08 -11.03 -10.01
N ILE A 111 1.48 -11.00 -11.21
CA ILE A 111 1.77 -9.96 -12.21
C ILE A 111 1.37 -8.58 -11.68
N ARG A 112 0.18 -8.44 -11.08
CA ARG A 112 -0.27 -7.17 -10.47
C ARG A 112 0.63 -6.75 -9.31
N ALA A 113 0.97 -7.66 -8.41
CA ALA A 113 1.88 -7.36 -7.31
C ALA A 113 3.23 -6.85 -7.81
N THR A 114 3.82 -7.55 -8.79
CA THR A 114 5.09 -7.16 -9.44
C THR A 114 4.99 -5.77 -10.07
N HIS A 115 3.87 -5.46 -10.74
CA HIS A 115 3.63 -4.15 -11.34
C HIS A 115 3.73 -3.02 -10.30
N TYR A 116 3.03 -3.15 -9.16
CA TYR A 116 3.03 -2.11 -8.13
C TYR A 116 4.40 -1.95 -7.45
N TYR A 117 5.08 -3.04 -7.11
CA TYR A 117 6.43 -2.94 -6.54
C TYR A 117 7.44 -2.32 -7.52
N ASN A 118 7.31 -2.60 -8.82
CA ASN A 118 8.14 -1.97 -9.83
C ASN A 118 7.83 -0.48 -9.97
N LYS A 119 6.55 -0.07 -9.87
CA LYS A 119 6.18 1.34 -9.85
C LYS A 119 6.76 2.04 -8.61
N ALA A 120 6.69 1.43 -7.43
CA ALA A 120 7.31 1.94 -6.21
C ALA A 120 8.85 2.08 -6.37
N SER A 121 9.50 1.09 -6.97
CA SER A 121 10.95 1.10 -7.22
C SER A 121 11.40 2.20 -8.19
N ARG A 122 10.51 2.69 -9.06
CA ARG A 122 10.80 3.84 -9.94
C ARG A 122 10.79 5.17 -9.19
N ILE A 123 10.03 5.24 -8.09
CA ILE A 123 10.02 6.41 -7.19
C ILE A 123 11.29 6.38 -6.32
N ASP A 124 11.63 5.21 -5.79
CA ASP A 124 12.87 4.98 -5.06
C ASP A 124 13.35 3.54 -5.21
N GLN A 125 14.52 3.36 -5.82
CA GLN A 125 15.12 2.05 -6.01
C GLN A 125 15.70 1.47 -4.70
N ASP A 126 16.02 2.33 -3.73
CA ASP A 126 16.72 1.96 -2.49
C ASP A 126 15.77 1.90 -1.28
N GLU A 127 14.45 2.06 -1.49
CA GLU A 127 13.47 2.11 -0.42
C GLU A 127 13.26 0.72 0.23
N PRO A 128 13.64 0.54 1.50
CA PRO A 128 13.66 -0.79 2.11
C PRO A 128 12.29 -1.44 2.25
N THR A 129 11.22 -0.65 2.43
CA THR A 129 9.86 -1.20 2.52
C THR A 129 9.42 -1.87 1.22
N THR A 130 9.89 -1.36 0.07
CA THR A 130 9.64 -1.96 -1.25
C THR A 130 10.38 -3.28 -1.41
N PHE A 131 11.64 -3.36 -0.94
CA PHE A 131 12.38 -4.64 -0.93
C PHE A 131 11.72 -5.68 -0.05
N VAL A 132 11.24 -5.30 1.15
CA VAL A 132 10.46 -6.21 2.01
C VAL A 132 9.25 -6.77 1.26
N GLY A 133 8.48 -5.90 0.59
CA GLY A 133 7.33 -6.33 -0.20
C GLY A 133 7.69 -7.28 -1.35
N LYS A 134 8.78 -7.01 -2.07
CA LYS A 134 9.31 -7.92 -3.11
C LYS A 134 9.75 -9.27 -2.53
N GLY A 135 10.42 -9.27 -1.37
CA GLY A 135 10.80 -10.50 -0.67
C GLY A 135 9.56 -11.33 -0.30
N GLN A 136 8.52 -10.69 0.22
CA GLN A 136 7.24 -11.34 0.53
C GLN A 136 6.53 -11.90 -0.72
N LEU A 137 6.61 -11.20 -1.85
CA LEU A 137 6.11 -11.72 -3.13
C LEU A 137 6.89 -12.96 -3.57
N LEU A 138 8.20 -12.98 -3.43
CA LEU A 138 9.03 -14.14 -3.75
C LEU A 138 8.69 -15.34 -2.85
N LEU A 139 8.49 -15.12 -1.54
CA LEU A 139 7.96 -16.15 -0.63
C LEU A 139 6.61 -16.69 -1.11
N ALA A 140 5.69 -15.81 -1.51
CA ALA A 140 4.38 -16.22 -2.02
C ALA A 140 4.47 -17.07 -3.29
N LYS A 141 5.51 -16.86 -4.12
CA LYS A 141 5.80 -17.63 -5.33
C LYS A 141 6.58 -18.93 -5.04
N GLY A 142 7.05 -19.14 -3.80
CA GLY A 142 7.90 -20.28 -3.43
C GLY A 142 9.37 -20.12 -3.81
N GLU A 143 9.80 -18.90 -4.17
CA GLU A 143 11.17 -18.59 -4.61
C GLU A 143 12.04 -18.23 -3.39
N LEU A 144 12.26 -19.22 -2.50
CA LEU A 144 12.86 -19.01 -1.17
C LEU A 144 14.28 -18.43 -1.22
N ASP A 145 15.16 -18.95 -2.09
CA ASP A 145 16.54 -18.49 -2.20
C ASP A 145 16.62 -17.01 -2.61
N GLN A 146 15.86 -16.62 -3.65
CA GLN A 146 15.79 -15.23 -4.10
C GLN A 146 15.17 -14.33 -3.02
N SER A 147 14.14 -14.82 -2.32
CA SER A 147 13.52 -14.07 -1.23
C SER A 147 14.51 -13.78 -0.09
N SER A 148 15.29 -14.79 0.30
CA SER A 148 16.35 -14.69 1.30
C SER A 148 17.41 -13.65 0.89
N GLU A 149 17.83 -13.62 -0.37
CA GLU A 149 18.74 -12.59 -0.88
C GLU A 149 18.14 -11.18 -0.77
N VAL A 150 16.87 -11.01 -1.13
CA VAL A 150 16.18 -9.71 -1.06
C VAL A 150 16.04 -9.22 0.38
N PHE A 151 15.70 -10.08 1.33
CA PHE A 151 15.61 -9.67 2.74
C PHE A 151 16.98 -9.32 3.33
N LYS A 152 18.06 -10.02 2.94
CA LYS A 152 19.42 -9.68 3.36
C LYS A 152 19.84 -8.28 2.92
N ILE A 153 19.48 -7.83 1.72
CA ILE A 153 19.74 -6.44 1.28
C ILE A 153 19.19 -5.43 2.30
N VAL A 154 17.97 -5.66 2.80
CA VAL A 154 17.35 -4.79 3.80
C VAL A 154 18.04 -4.91 5.16
N ILE A 155 18.35 -6.12 5.60
CA ILE A 155 18.99 -6.38 6.91
C ILE A 155 20.40 -5.80 6.95
N ASP A 156 21.17 -5.91 5.87
CA ASP A 156 22.53 -5.37 5.78
C ASP A 156 22.55 -3.84 5.92
N GLY A 157 21.52 -3.16 5.38
CA GLY A 157 21.35 -1.71 5.53
C GLY A 157 20.64 -1.26 6.81
N ARG A 158 19.70 -2.08 7.32
CA ARG A 158 18.87 -1.83 8.51
C ARG A 158 18.72 -3.12 9.33
N PRO A 159 19.69 -3.46 10.19
CA PRO A 159 19.70 -4.74 10.92
C PRO A 159 18.51 -4.95 11.87
N ASP A 160 17.81 -3.89 12.24
CA ASP A 160 16.64 -3.87 13.12
C ASP A 160 15.30 -3.84 12.36
N ASN A 161 15.31 -4.00 11.04
CA ASN A 161 14.09 -4.04 10.24
C ASN A 161 13.28 -5.32 10.53
N VAL A 162 12.33 -5.20 11.45
CA VAL A 162 11.50 -6.33 11.92
C VAL A 162 10.80 -7.08 10.77
N PRO A 163 10.15 -6.41 9.78
CA PRO A 163 9.56 -7.12 8.65
C PRO A 163 10.55 -7.95 7.84
N ALA A 164 11.76 -7.43 7.58
CA ALA A 164 12.79 -8.15 6.84
C ALA A 164 13.33 -9.35 7.62
N LEU A 165 13.58 -9.19 8.93
CA LEU A 165 14.02 -10.29 9.81
C LEU A 165 12.98 -11.42 9.88
N LEU A 166 11.70 -11.06 10.00
CA LEU A 166 10.62 -12.05 9.98
C LEU A 166 10.54 -12.76 8.64
N GLY A 167 10.62 -12.03 7.53
CA GLY A 167 10.67 -12.60 6.18
C GLY A 167 11.83 -13.56 5.99
N GLN A 168 13.03 -13.17 6.45
CA GLN A 168 14.23 -13.99 6.39
C GLN A 168 14.10 -15.31 7.16
N GLY A 169 13.37 -15.32 8.28
CA GLY A 169 13.10 -16.54 9.04
C GLY A 169 12.04 -17.46 8.42
N MET A 170 11.33 -16.99 7.39
CA MET A 170 10.33 -17.77 6.64
C MET A 170 10.89 -18.36 5.34
N CYS A 171 12.06 -17.89 4.89
CA CYS A 171 12.80 -18.45 3.75
C CYS A 171 13.53 -19.74 4.15
#